data_AF-A0A074W2T3-F1
#
_entry.id   AF-A0A074W2T3-F1
#
_cell.length_a   1.000
_cell.length_b   1.000
_cell.length_c   1.000
_cell.angle_alpha   90.00
_cell.angle_beta   90.00
_cell.angle_gamma   90.00
#
_symmetry.space_group_name_H-M   'P 1'
#
loop_
_entity.id
_entity.type
_entity.pdbx_description
1 polymer ?
#
loop_
_entity_poly.entity_id
_entity_poly.type
_entity_poly.pdbx_seq_one_letter_code
_entity_poly.pdbx_strand_id
1 'polypeptide(L)'
;QEDNELIDPHTADGVKVARQLREAGEIIVCLETALAAKFAQTIHEAVGSDVTIPRPDNLDGLEDLPQHVTVMDNDAAAVKRFVETQLGK
;
A
#
# COMPACT_ATOMS: atom_id res chain seq x y z
N GLN A 1 17.75 -12.44 -0.43
CA GLN A 1 16.38 -12.74 -0.90
C GLN A 1 16.32 -14.22 -1.28
N GLU A 2 15.28 -14.94 -0.90
CA GLU A 2 15.14 -16.39 -1.19
C GLU A 2 14.36 -16.66 -2.49
N ASP A 3 13.30 -15.88 -2.75
CA ASP A 3 12.33 -16.17 -3.82
C ASP A 3 12.32 -15.16 -4.98
N ASN A 4 13.21 -14.16 -4.96
CA ASN A 4 13.32 -13.09 -5.96
C ASN A 4 12.02 -12.30 -6.24
N GLU A 5 11.14 -12.17 -5.24
CA GLU A 5 9.89 -11.40 -5.32
C GLU A 5 9.92 -10.22 -4.34
N LEU A 6 9.34 -9.09 -4.73
CA LEU A 6 9.15 -7.94 -3.84
C LEU A 6 7.73 -7.94 -3.29
N ILE A 7 7.62 -8.09 -1.97
CA ILE A 7 6.34 -8.05 -1.26
C ILE A 7 6.31 -6.84 -0.33
N ASP A 8 5.11 -6.29 -0.13
CA ASP A 8 4.92 -5.17 0.78
C ASP A 8 5.10 -5.59 2.26
N PRO A 9 5.23 -4.63 3.20
CA PRO A 9 5.44 -4.94 4.62
C PRO A 9 4.33 -5.80 5.25
N HIS A 10 3.07 -5.64 4.80
CA HIS A 10 1.95 -6.42 5.34
C HIS A 10 2.02 -7.89 4.89
N THR A 11 2.37 -8.12 3.62
CA THR A 11 2.57 -9.46 3.07
C THR A 11 3.82 -10.11 3.66
N ALA A 12 4.88 -9.33 3.89
CA ALA A 12 6.08 -9.81 4.58
C ALA A 12 5.78 -10.30 6.01
N ASP A 13 4.92 -9.62 6.76
CA ASP A 13 4.47 -10.08 8.08
C ASP A 13 3.78 -11.45 8.01
N GLY A 14 2.81 -11.59 7.09
CA GLY A 14 2.12 -12.85 6.85
C GLY A 14 3.06 -13.99 6.46
N VAL A 15 3.96 -13.75 5.49
CA VAL A 15 4.94 -14.73 5.01
C VAL A 15 5.91 -15.13 6.11
N LYS A 16 6.41 -14.18 6.90
CA LYS A 16 7.30 -14.45 8.04
C LYS A 16 6.63 -15.41 9.02
N VAL A 17 5.40 -15.13 9.44
CA VAL A 17 4.70 -15.96 10.44
C VAL A 17 4.38 -17.33 9.85
N ALA A 18 3.91 -17.39 8.60
CA ALA A 18 3.63 -18.64 7.91
C ALA A 18 4.88 -19.54 7.84
N ARG A 19 6.05 -19.00 7.47
CA ARG A 19 7.29 -19.78 7.42
C ARG A 19 7.73 -20.33 8.78
N GLN A 20 7.47 -19.59 9.86
CA GLN A 20 7.85 -20.00 11.21
C GLN A 20 6.92 -21.06 11.79
N LEU A 21 5.64 -21.09 11.39
CA LEU A 21 4.63 -21.97 11.98
C LEU A 21 4.24 -23.16 11.11
N ARG A 22 4.60 -23.15 9.81
CA ARG A 22 4.23 -24.20 8.86
C ARG A 22 4.60 -25.60 9.34
N GLU A 23 3.61 -26.49 9.38
CA GLU A 23 3.82 -27.90 9.67
C GLU A 23 4.27 -28.70 8.43
N ALA A 24 4.85 -29.89 8.66
CA ALA A 24 5.31 -30.75 7.58
C ALA A 24 4.13 -31.21 6.70
N GLY A 25 4.18 -30.88 5.40
CA GLY A 25 3.13 -31.20 4.44
C GLY A 25 1.98 -30.18 4.39
N GLU A 26 2.01 -29.14 5.22
CA GLU A 26 1.00 -28.08 5.22
C GLU A 26 1.25 -27.04 4.11
N ILE A 27 0.18 -26.62 3.43
CA ILE A 27 0.19 -25.50 2.49
C ILE A 27 -0.49 -24.31 3.17
N ILE A 28 0.28 -23.23 3.37
CA ILE A 28 -0.25 -21.95 3.88
C ILE A 28 -0.35 -20.96 2.72
N VAL A 29 -1.53 -20.37 2.55
CA VAL A 29 -1.76 -19.29 1.59
C VAL A 29 -1.70 -17.96 2.33
N CYS A 30 -0.67 -17.16 2.06
CA CYS A 30 -0.58 -15.79 2.56
C CYS A 30 -1.29 -14.85 1.59
N LEU A 31 -2.16 -13.97 2.10
CA LEU A 31 -2.81 -12.97 1.27
C LEU A 31 -1.85 -11.81 1.02
N GLU A 32 -1.58 -11.53 -0.26
CA GLU A 32 -0.91 -10.29 -0.65
C GLU A 32 -1.92 -9.14 -0.56
N THR A 33 -1.79 -8.33 0.50
CA THR A 33 -2.82 -7.32 0.82
C THR A 33 -2.56 -5.95 0.19
N ALA A 34 -1.33 -5.72 -0.29
CA ALA A 34 -0.95 -4.55 -1.05
C ALA A 34 0.28 -4.83 -1.91
N LEU A 35 0.41 -4.08 -3.01
CA LEU A 35 1.61 -4.10 -3.86
C LEU A 35 2.75 -3.34 -3.19
N ALA A 36 3.99 -3.80 -3.40
CA ALA A 36 5.21 -3.16 -2.90
C ALA A 36 5.30 -1.66 -3.28
N ALA A 37 4.79 -1.27 -4.46
CA ALA A 37 4.74 0.13 -4.92
C ALA A 37 4.04 1.09 -3.95
N LYS A 38 3.12 0.59 -3.12
CA LYS A 38 2.42 1.41 -2.10
C LYS A 38 3.31 1.77 -0.91
N PHE A 39 4.45 1.10 -0.73
CA PHE A 39 5.35 1.21 0.42
C PHE A 39 6.82 1.34 -0.01
N ALA A 40 7.08 2.09 -1.08
CA ALA A 40 8.38 2.17 -1.73
C ALA A 40 9.55 2.49 -0.79
N GLN A 41 9.36 3.43 0.15
CA GLN A 41 10.38 3.78 1.12
C GLN A 41 10.80 2.57 1.97
N THR A 42 9.85 1.81 2.51
CA THR A 42 10.14 0.64 3.35
C THR A 42 10.80 -0.47 2.54
N ILE A 43 10.43 -0.63 1.27
CA ILE A 43 11.11 -1.56 0.37
C ILE A 43 12.58 -1.14 0.19
N HIS A 44 12.84 0.13 -0.15
CA HIS A 44 14.22 0.64 -0.31
C HIS A 44 15.06 0.52 0.96
N GLU A 45 14.48 0.75 2.14
CA GLU A 45 15.15 0.54 3.43
C GLU A 45 15.54 -0.94 3.63
N ALA A 46 14.70 -1.88 3.21
CA ALA A 46 14.90 -3.31 3.43
C ALA A 46 15.81 -3.99 2.39
N VAL A 47 15.74 -3.57 1.12
CA VAL A 47 16.41 -4.27 0.00
C VAL A 47 17.44 -3.42 -0.75
N GLY A 48 17.52 -2.11 -0.49
CA GLY A 48 18.43 -1.18 -1.17
C GLY A 48 17.69 -0.13 -2.01
N SER A 49 18.22 1.09 -2.03
CA SER A 49 17.62 2.24 -2.72
C SER A 49 17.72 2.20 -4.25
N ASP A 50 18.59 1.35 -4.78
CA ASP A 50 18.82 1.13 -6.20
C ASP A 50 17.83 0.12 -6.82
N VAL A 51 17.01 -0.52 -5.99
CA VAL A 51 16.00 -1.48 -6.46
C VAL A 51 14.85 -0.76 -7.17
N THR A 52 14.58 -1.20 -8.40
CA THR A 52 13.38 -0.81 -9.16
C THR A 52 12.17 -1.54 -8.61
N ILE A 53 11.19 -0.79 -8.09
CA ILE A 53 9.92 -1.35 -7.60
C ILE A 53 8.92 -1.35 -8.75
N PRO A 54 8.38 -2.51 -9.17
CA PRO A 54 7.45 -2.59 -10.27
C PRO A 54 6.14 -1.86 -9.93
N ARG A 55 5.57 -1.18 -10.94
CA ARG A 55 4.30 -0.47 -10.86
C ARG A 55 3.44 -0.86 -12.06
N PRO A 56 2.11 -0.96 -11.90
CA PRO A 56 1.21 -1.06 -13.05
C PRO A 56 1.36 0.12 -14.01
N ASP A 57 1.43 -0.15 -15.32
CA ASP A 57 1.64 0.86 -16.37
C ASP A 57 0.63 2.02 -16.32
N ASN A 58 -0.61 1.74 -15.94
CA ASN A 58 -1.68 2.75 -15.86
C ASN A 58 -1.56 3.68 -14.64
N LEU A 59 -0.58 3.45 -13.75
CA LEU A 59 -0.28 4.29 -12.59
C LEU A 59 1.05 5.04 -12.74
N ASP A 60 1.71 4.93 -13.90
CA ASP A 60 2.93 5.70 -14.17
C ASP A 60 2.60 7.20 -14.26
N GLY A 61 3.39 8.03 -13.58
CA GLY A 61 3.15 9.48 -13.46
C GLY A 61 1.89 9.88 -12.67
N LEU A 62 1.25 8.97 -11.93
CA LEU A 62 0.06 9.28 -11.13
C LEU A 62 0.32 10.45 -10.16
N GLU A 63 1.50 10.48 -9.55
CA GLU A 63 1.89 11.52 -8.59
C GLU A 63 2.06 12.90 -9.21
N ASP A 64 2.25 12.98 -10.54
CA ASP A 64 2.42 14.24 -11.28
C ASP A 64 1.09 14.89 -11.68
N LEU A 65 -0.04 14.18 -11.52
CA LEU A 65 -1.36 14.70 -11.86
C LEU A 65 -1.84 15.75 -10.85
N PRO A 66 -2.62 16.76 -11.28
CA PRO A 66 -3.24 17.72 -10.36
C PRO A 66 -4.15 17.02 -9.34
N GLN A 67 -3.92 17.29 -8.06
CA GLN A 67 -4.79 16.82 -6.99
C GLN A 67 -5.93 17.80 -6.74
N HIS A 68 -7.17 17.32 -6.72
CA HIS A 68 -8.34 18.12 -6.37
C HIS A 68 -8.73 17.87 -4.91
N VAL A 69 -8.20 18.71 -4.01
CA VAL A 69 -8.33 18.54 -2.55
C VAL A 69 -8.89 19.80 -1.93
N THR A 70 -9.82 19.65 -0.97
CA THR A 70 -10.29 20.75 -0.11
C THR A 70 -9.79 20.50 1.30
N VAL A 71 -8.93 21.39 1.81
CA VAL A 71 -8.40 21.33 3.18
C VAL A 71 -9.46 21.84 4.15
N MET A 72 -9.68 21.14 5.26
CA MET A 72 -10.63 21.51 6.31
C MET A 72 -10.00 21.33 7.69
N ASP A 73 -10.46 22.13 8.63
CA ASP A 73 -10.16 21.94 10.05
C ASP A 73 -10.76 20.61 10.55
N ASN A 74 -10.24 20.11 11.67
CA ASN A 74 -10.79 18.95 12.37
C ASN A 74 -12.12 19.30 13.09
N ASP A 75 -13.14 19.64 12.30
CA ASP A 75 -14.51 19.96 12.73
C ASP A 75 -15.51 19.12 11.93
N ALA A 76 -16.17 18.18 12.62
CA ALA A 76 -17.18 17.33 12.03
C ALA A 76 -18.37 18.12 11.44
N ALA A 77 -18.73 19.26 12.01
CA ALA A 77 -19.82 20.09 11.52
C ALA A 77 -19.44 20.78 10.19
N ALA A 78 -18.19 21.22 10.04
CA ALA A 78 -17.67 21.77 8.79
C ALA A 78 -17.66 20.72 7.67
N VAL A 79 -17.17 19.51 7.95
CA VAL A 79 -17.18 18.40 6.99
C VAL A 79 -18.61 18.07 6.55
N LYS A 80 -19.57 18.02 7.49
CA LYS A 80 -20.97 17.76 7.16
C LYS A 80 -21.55 18.82 6.21
N ARG A 81 -21.36 20.11 6.50
CA ARG A 81 -21.85 21.20 5.64
C ARG A 81 -21.23 21.16 4.25
N PHE A 82 -19.95 20.81 4.14
CA PHE A 82 -19.30 20.65 2.85
C PHE A 82 -19.95 19.54 2.03
N VAL A 83 -20.19 18.36 2.64
CA VAL A 83 -20.87 17.24 1.97
C VAL A 83 -22.28 17.65 1.52
N GLU A 84 -23.05 18.37 2.36
CA GLU A 84 -24.37 18.89 1.99
C GLU A 84 -24.30 19.83 0.76
N THR A 85 -23.33 20.74 0.74
CA THR A 85 -23.10 21.68 -0.36
C THR A 85 -22.78 20.95 -1.67
N GLN A 86 -21.96 19.88 -1.64
CA GLN A 86 -21.64 19.09 -2.83
C GLN A 86 -22.83 18.29 -3.38
N LEU A 87 -23.83 18.02 -2.54
CA LEU A 87 -25.07 17.35 -2.94
C LEU A 87 -26.13 18.32 -3.48
N GLY A 88 -25.86 19.64 -3.47
CA GLY A 88 -26.82 20.68 -3.84
C GLY A 88 -27.95 20.85 -2.82
N LYS A 89 -27.70 20.52 -1.54
CA LYS A 89 -28.64 20.71 -0.42
C LYS A 89 -28.36 21.99 0.35
#